data_AF-A0AAD6XPS7-F1
#
_entry.id   AF-A0AAD6XPS7-F1
#
_cell.length_a   1.000
_cell.length_b   1.000
_cell.length_c   1.000
_cell.angle_alpha   90.00
_cell.angle_beta   90.00
_cell.angle_gamma   90.00
#
_symmetry.space_group_name_H-M   'P 1'
#
loop_
_entity.id
_entity.type
_entity.pdbx_description
1 polymer ?
#
loop_
_entity_poly.entity_id
_entity_poly.type
_entity_poly.pdbx_seq_one_letter_code
_entity_poly.pdbx_strand_id
1 'polypeptide(L)'
;MSLPHMSPGRHSETRELLSSSAHAADTNQSDSIPNIINGYRLTPESMVDDVFQEARITREEILAATYNSSSNRGKLWDFIQHHRHAARILRRLGLSETKSADQVEFDGGLIITMDQIVRRLGWATRTFVAKSIAYSEAQLLSTYTWNGLAPLPEAKEAHDFYMLWVGIVAMFGVGGYANQSHRPRSHVFASEIERQAASIHQNQLYKNLTKLRSFLVPPS
;
A
#
# COMPACT_ATOMS: atom_id res chain seq x y z
N MET A 1 -59.84 4.41 27.43
CA MET A 1 -60.55 5.25 26.44
C MET A 1 -60.13 4.80 25.05
N SER A 2 -61.13 4.74 24.19
CA SER A 2 -61.27 4.08 22.89
C SER A 2 -60.16 4.29 21.84
N LEU A 3 -59.83 3.23 21.11
CA LEU A 3 -59.57 3.28 19.66
C LEU A 3 -60.93 3.16 18.95
N PRO A 4 -61.16 3.74 17.75
CA PRO A 4 -60.86 3.00 16.51
C PRO A 4 -60.64 3.83 15.20
N HIS A 5 -60.22 3.12 14.13
CA HIS A 5 -60.61 3.25 12.69
C HIS A 5 -60.20 4.53 11.89
N MET A 6 -59.85 4.54 10.60
CA MET A 6 -60.19 3.73 9.41
C MET A 6 -59.08 3.75 8.32
N SER A 7 -58.95 2.66 7.54
CA SER A 7 -58.44 2.63 6.13
C SER A 7 -59.60 2.98 5.16
N PRO A 8 -59.62 2.71 3.82
CA PRO A 8 -58.58 2.41 2.80
C PRO A 8 -58.82 3.12 1.42
N GLY A 9 -57.94 2.84 0.44
CA GLY A 9 -58.30 2.75 -1.00
C GLY A 9 -57.97 3.98 -1.87
N ARG A 10 -57.83 3.89 -3.20
CA ARG A 10 -57.91 2.78 -4.17
C ARG A 10 -57.62 3.36 -5.59
N HIS A 11 -57.19 2.49 -6.51
CA HIS A 11 -57.30 2.56 -7.99
C HIS A 11 -56.23 3.35 -8.78
N SER A 12 -55.44 2.69 -9.66
CA SER A 12 -55.76 2.12 -11.01
C SER A 12 -56.03 3.28 -12.01
N GLU A 13 -55.42 3.42 -13.19
CA GLU A 13 -55.31 2.56 -14.38
C GLU A 13 -54.24 3.16 -15.34
N THR A 14 -53.36 2.41 -16.03
CA THR A 14 -53.52 1.68 -17.32
C THR A 14 -53.68 2.55 -18.58
N ARG A 15 -52.67 2.50 -19.48
CA ARG A 15 -52.73 2.27 -20.95
C ARG A 15 -51.38 2.66 -21.60
N GLU A 16 -50.61 1.77 -22.23
CA GLU A 16 -50.83 1.16 -23.57
C GLU A 16 -50.99 2.23 -24.67
N LEU A 17 -50.33 2.22 -25.84
CA LEU A 17 -49.71 1.15 -26.63
C LEU A 17 -49.12 1.79 -27.93
N LEU A 18 -48.19 1.06 -28.57
CA LEU A 18 -47.93 0.98 -30.03
C LEU A 18 -47.34 2.21 -30.78
N SER A 19 -46.56 2.10 -31.86
CA SER A 19 -45.80 1.03 -32.54
C SER A 19 -45.21 1.63 -33.82
N SER A 20 -44.14 1.03 -34.36
CA SER A 20 -43.83 0.79 -35.79
C SER A 20 -42.34 1.11 -36.07
N SER A 21 -41.47 0.11 -36.35
CA SER A 21 -41.24 -0.60 -37.65
C SER A 21 -40.81 0.35 -38.78
N ALA A 22 -39.80 0.08 -39.62
CA ALA A 22 -38.89 -1.06 -39.84
C ALA A 22 -37.79 -0.66 -40.86
N HIS A 23 -36.80 -1.55 -41.05
CA HIS A 23 -35.93 -1.74 -42.24
C HIS A 23 -34.91 -0.64 -42.59
N ALA A 24 -33.70 -0.91 -43.12
CA ALA A 24 -32.93 -2.11 -43.46
C ALA A 24 -31.51 -1.63 -43.87
N ALA A 25 -30.63 -2.61 -44.14
CA ALA A 25 -29.42 -2.55 -44.95
C ALA A 25 -28.06 -2.54 -44.22
N ASP A 26 -27.43 -3.70 -44.37
CA ASP A 26 -26.00 -3.97 -44.38
C ASP A 26 -25.09 -2.76 -44.66
N THR A 27 -24.08 -2.60 -43.83
CA THR A 27 -22.73 -2.37 -44.33
C THR A 27 -21.76 -3.13 -43.44
N ASN A 28 -21.28 -4.25 -43.96
CA ASN A 28 -20.01 -4.87 -43.57
C ASN A 28 -18.90 -3.82 -43.64
N GLN A 29 -18.55 -3.23 -42.51
CA GLN A 29 -17.19 -2.76 -42.27
C GLN A 29 -16.72 -3.43 -40.99
N SER A 30 -16.01 -4.54 -41.22
CA SER A 30 -15.04 -5.09 -40.29
C SER A 30 -14.02 -3.98 -39.99
N ASP A 31 -14.31 -3.17 -38.99
CA ASP A 31 -13.27 -2.47 -38.22
C ASP A 31 -12.55 -3.51 -37.37
N SER A 32 -11.83 -4.39 -38.07
CA SER A 32 -10.66 -5.04 -37.52
C SER A 32 -9.68 -3.92 -37.24
N ILE A 33 -9.82 -3.30 -36.05
CA ILE A 33 -8.74 -2.60 -35.38
C ILE A 33 -7.55 -3.53 -35.52
N PRO A 34 -6.47 -3.13 -36.19
CA PRO A 34 -5.25 -3.89 -36.15
C PRO A 34 -4.88 -3.94 -34.68
N ASN A 35 -5.10 -5.09 -34.05
CA ASN A 35 -4.55 -5.41 -32.76
C ASN A 35 -3.06 -5.62 -33.01
N ILE A 36 -2.36 -4.53 -33.35
CA ILE A 36 -0.92 -4.44 -33.37
C ILE A 36 -0.56 -4.37 -31.89
N ILE A 37 -0.67 -5.53 -31.23
CA ILE A 37 0.29 -5.88 -30.20
C ILE A 37 1.59 -6.06 -31.00
N ASN A 38 2.23 -4.95 -31.34
CA ASN A 38 3.65 -4.96 -31.64
C ASN A 38 4.24 -5.62 -30.41
N GLY A 39 4.68 -6.87 -30.57
CA GLY A 39 5.40 -7.60 -29.53
C GLY A 39 6.63 -6.78 -29.23
N TYR A 40 6.51 -5.91 -28.23
CA TYR A 40 7.58 -5.02 -27.82
C TYR A 40 8.63 -5.92 -27.19
N ARG A 41 9.62 -6.30 -27.99
CA ARG A 41 10.60 -7.28 -27.56
C ARG A 41 11.71 -6.51 -26.87
N LEU A 42 11.94 -6.85 -25.60
CA LEU A 42 13.08 -6.34 -24.86
C LEU A 42 14.38 -6.75 -25.57
N THR A 43 15.33 -5.83 -25.61
CA THR A 43 16.70 -6.05 -26.12
C THR A 43 17.68 -5.71 -25.00
N PRO A 44 18.97 -6.10 -25.10
CA PRO A 44 19.97 -5.76 -24.09
C PRO A 44 20.15 -4.24 -23.86
N GLU A 45 19.74 -3.41 -24.82
CA GLU A 45 19.79 -1.95 -24.76
C GLU A 45 18.50 -1.32 -24.17
N SER A 46 17.46 -2.12 -23.92
CA SER A 46 16.20 -1.64 -23.34
C SER A 46 16.42 -1.01 -21.96
N MET A 47 15.67 0.04 -21.69
CA MET A 47 15.69 0.79 -20.43
C MET A 47 14.70 0.22 -19.41
N VAL A 48 14.79 0.68 -18.16
CA VAL A 48 13.82 0.31 -17.11
C VAL A 48 12.37 0.67 -17.50
N ASP A 49 12.17 1.76 -18.23
CA ASP A 49 10.82 2.17 -18.66
C ASP A 49 10.21 1.20 -19.68
N ASP A 50 11.04 0.57 -20.53
CA ASP A 50 10.62 -0.51 -21.44
C ASP A 50 10.16 -1.73 -20.66
N VAL A 51 10.89 -2.08 -19.60
CA VAL A 51 10.56 -3.19 -18.70
C VAL A 51 9.25 -2.91 -17.95
N PHE A 52 9.03 -1.67 -17.52
CA PHE A 52 7.75 -1.27 -16.92
C PHE A 52 6.59 -1.41 -17.91
N GLN A 53 6.79 -0.99 -19.17
CA GLN A 53 5.77 -1.14 -20.20
C GLN A 53 5.45 -2.61 -20.47
N GLU A 54 6.48 -3.45 -20.65
CA GLU A 54 6.32 -4.90 -20.89
C GLU A 54 5.63 -5.60 -19.73
N ALA A 55 6.00 -5.27 -18.49
CA ALA A 55 5.37 -5.79 -17.27
C ALA A 55 4.01 -5.14 -16.94
N ARG A 56 3.48 -4.28 -17.84
CA ARG A 56 2.22 -3.54 -17.68
C ARG A 56 2.14 -2.77 -16.35
N ILE A 57 3.26 -2.17 -15.94
CA ILE A 57 3.34 -1.29 -14.78
C ILE A 57 2.90 0.09 -15.23
N THR A 58 1.79 0.55 -14.68
CA THR A 58 1.16 1.82 -15.04
C THR A 58 1.93 3.03 -14.50
N ARG A 59 1.71 4.20 -15.09
CA ARG A 59 2.29 5.45 -14.61
C ARG A 59 1.84 5.76 -13.18
N GLU A 60 0.60 5.45 -12.85
CA GLU A 60 0.02 5.63 -11.51
C GLU A 60 0.73 4.74 -10.48
N GLU A 61 1.04 3.48 -10.83
CA GLU A 61 1.82 2.58 -9.98
C GLU A 61 3.25 3.10 -9.76
N ILE A 62 3.91 3.63 -10.81
CA ILE A 62 5.24 4.23 -10.71
C ILE A 62 5.20 5.46 -9.79
N LEU A 63 4.22 6.35 -9.97
CA LEU A 63 4.06 7.54 -9.13
C LEU A 63 3.79 7.17 -7.67
N ALA A 64 2.93 6.19 -7.42
CA ALA A 64 2.65 5.68 -6.07
C ALA A 64 3.89 5.04 -5.44
N ALA A 65 4.77 4.42 -6.22
CA ALA A 65 6.01 3.80 -5.76
C ALA A 65 7.19 4.78 -5.59
N THR A 66 7.08 5.98 -6.16
CA THR A 66 8.20 6.93 -6.22
C THR A 66 8.49 7.53 -4.85
N TYR A 67 9.76 7.51 -4.45
CA TYR A 67 10.21 8.16 -3.22
C TYR A 67 10.19 9.68 -3.37
N ASN A 68 9.31 10.35 -2.62
CA ASN A 68 9.29 11.81 -2.57
C ASN A 68 10.16 12.35 -1.43
N SER A 69 11.44 12.59 -1.71
CA SER A 69 12.43 13.13 -0.76
C SER A 69 12.14 14.56 -0.29
N SER A 70 11.32 15.32 -1.02
CA SER A 70 10.92 16.68 -0.60
C SER A 70 10.07 16.68 0.67
N SER A 71 9.55 15.51 1.07
CA SER A 71 8.86 15.30 2.33
C SER A 71 9.78 14.72 3.43
N ASN A 72 10.89 15.37 3.75
CA ASN A 72 11.70 15.00 4.94
C ASN A 72 10.92 15.05 6.28
N ARG A 73 9.67 15.52 6.26
CA ARG A 73 8.66 15.46 7.34
C ARG A 73 7.50 14.49 7.07
N GLY A 74 7.60 13.65 6.04
CA GLY A 74 6.60 12.64 5.68
C GLY A 74 6.30 11.76 6.88
N LYS A 75 5.01 11.50 7.15
CA LYS A 75 4.66 10.61 8.26
C LYS A 75 5.02 9.18 7.86
N LEU A 76 5.34 8.34 8.83
CA LEU A 76 5.75 6.95 8.60
C LEU A 76 4.82 6.22 7.60
N TRP A 77 3.51 6.44 7.72
CA TRP A 77 2.51 5.87 6.82
C TRP A 77 2.79 6.15 5.34
N ASP A 78 3.12 7.40 4.98
CA ASP A 78 3.37 7.80 3.58
C ASP A 78 4.56 7.00 3.02
N PHE A 79 5.64 6.89 3.80
CA PHE A 79 6.81 6.10 3.43
C PHE A 79 6.54 4.60 3.33
N ILE A 80 5.67 4.05 4.18
CA ILE A 80 5.24 2.66 4.10
C ILE A 80 4.48 2.43 2.79
N GLN A 81 3.54 3.32 2.44
CA GLN A 81 2.75 3.15 1.21
C GLN A 81 3.65 3.18 -0.02
N HIS A 82 4.51 4.20 -0.15
CA HIS A 82 5.45 4.28 -1.28
C HIS A 82 6.36 3.05 -1.37
N HIS A 83 6.88 2.58 -0.23
CA HIS A 83 7.71 1.39 -0.17
C HIS A 83 6.94 0.13 -0.60
N ARG A 84 5.70 -0.06 -0.14
CA ARG A 84 4.85 -1.21 -0.52
C ARG A 84 4.51 -1.22 -2.01
N HIS A 85 4.29 -0.05 -2.60
CA HIS A 85 4.08 0.07 -4.05
C HIS A 85 5.35 -0.32 -4.82
N ALA A 86 6.52 0.17 -4.41
CA ALA A 86 7.80 -0.21 -5.00
C ALA A 86 8.10 -1.72 -4.83
N ALA A 87 7.86 -2.28 -3.65
CA ALA A 87 8.00 -3.71 -3.38
C ALA A 87 7.05 -4.58 -4.23
N ARG A 88 5.84 -4.08 -4.52
CA ARG A 88 4.91 -4.76 -5.44
C ARG A 88 5.43 -4.77 -6.87
N ILE A 89 6.03 -3.67 -7.33
CA ILE A 89 6.71 -3.60 -8.63
C ILE A 89 7.85 -4.62 -8.69
N LEU A 90 8.75 -4.64 -7.69
CA LEU A 90 9.86 -5.61 -7.64
C LEU A 90 9.36 -7.05 -7.71
N ARG A 91 8.36 -7.42 -6.91
CA ARG A 91 7.77 -8.78 -6.93
C ARG A 91 7.15 -9.14 -8.28
N ARG A 92 6.49 -8.18 -8.96
CA ARG A 92 5.92 -8.40 -10.29
C ARG A 92 7.02 -8.67 -11.34
N LEU A 93 8.19 -8.08 -11.15
CA LEU A 93 9.38 -8.29 -11.98
C LEU A 93 10.24 -9.49 -11.53
N GLY A 94 9.80 -10.27 -10.54
CA GLY A 94 10.56 -11.43 -10.03
C GLY A 94 11.76 -11.07 -9.15
N LEU A 95 11.85 -9.81 -8.69
CA LEU A 95 12.95 -9.31 -7.86
C LEU A 95 12.58 -9.30 -6.36
N SER A 96 13.60 -9.54 -5.53
CA SER A 96 13.55 -9.50 -4.06
C SER A 96 13.66 -8.08 -3.52
N GLU A 97 12.94 -7.80 -2.43
CA GLU A 97 12.96 -6.52 -1.73
C GLU A 97 14.05 -6.39 -0.65
N THR A 98 14.79 -7.48 -0.36
CA THR A 98 15.82 -7.54 0.68
C THR A 98 17.22 -7.89 0.17
N LYS A 99 17.35 -8.42 -1.05
CA LYS A 99 18.64 -8.75 -1.67
C LYS A 99 19.09 -7.64 -2.61
N SER A 100 20.12 -6.88 -2.23
CA SER A 100 20.58 -5.72 -3.01
C SER A 100 21.19 -6.08 -4.37
N ALA A 101 21.75 -7.27 -4.51
CA ALA A 101 22.37 -7.77 -5.74
C ALA A 101 21.43 -8.66 -6.56
N ASP A 102 20.12 -8.63 -6.28
CA ASP A 102 19.16 -9.45 -6.99
C ASP A 102 18.96 -8.94 -8.42
N GLN A 103 18.82 -9.88 -9.34
CA GLN A 103 18.68 -9.62 -10.75
C GLN A 103 17.75 -10.63 -11.40
N VAL A 104 17.08 -10.21 -12.47
CA VAL A 104 16.25 -11.03 -13.33
C VAL A 104 16.69 -10.85 -14.77
N GLU A 105 16.72 -11.95 -15.51
CA GLU A 105 16.92 -11.95 -16.96
C GLU A 105 15.56 -11.98 -17.66
N PHE A 106 15.33 -11.04 -18.56
CA PHE A 106 14.18 -10.97 -19.44
C PHE A 106 14.51 -11.55 -20.81
N ASP A 107 13.47 -11.86 -21.58
CA ASP A 107 13.60 -12.26 -22.99
C ASP A 107 14.46 -11.27 -23.77
N GLY A 108 15.28 -11.79 -24.69
CA GLY A 108 16.24 -10.98 -25.45
C GLY A 108 17.58 -10.76 -24.73
N GLY A 109 17.80 -11.38 -23.56
CA GLY A 109 19.07 -11.33 -22.83
C GLY A 109 19.26 -10.06 -21.99
N LEU A 110 18.19 -9.31 -21.75
CA LEU A 110 18.20 -8.12 -20.92
C LEU A 110 18.30 -8.53 -19.44
N ILE A 111 19.33 -8.07 -18.74
CA ILE A 111 19.48 -8.26 -17.30
C ILE A 111 19.08 -6.97 -16.58
N ILE A 112 18.12 -7.09 -15.67
CA ILE A 112 17.66 -5.99 -14.81
C ILE A 112 17.96 -6.32 -13.36
N THR A 113 18.57 -5.36 -12.67
CA THR A 113 18.88 -5.45 -11.26
C THR A 113 17.86 -4.71 -10.40
N MET A 114 17.72 -5.15 -9.16
CA MET A 114 16.93 -4.45 -8.14
C MET A 114 17.35 -2.98 -7.99
N ASP A 115 18.66 -2.70 -8.03
CA ASP A 115 19.20 -1.34 -7.91
C ASP A 115 18.70 -0.41 -9.03
N GLN A 116 18.67 -0.88 -10.28
CA GLN A 116 18.15 -0.10 -11.41
C GLN A 116 16.68 0.27 -11.22
N ILE A 117 15.84 -0.69 -10.81
CA ILE A 117 14.41 -0.47 -10.58
C ILE A 117 14.18 0.54 -9.45
N VAL A 118 14.79 0.32 -8.28
CA VAL A 118 14.52 1.19 -7.12
C VAL A 118 15.11 2.59 -7.31
N ARG A 119 16.25 2.74 -8.01
CA ARG A 119 16.78 4.07 -8.39
C ARG A 119 15.85 4.79 -9.36
N ARG A 120 15.26 4.08 -10.33
CA ARG A 120 14.27 4.67 -11.24
C ARG A 120 13.03 5.19 -10.49
N LEU A 121 12.69 4.56 -9.38
CA LEU A 121 11.64 4.97 -8.44
C LEU A 121 12.11 6.01 -7.40
N GLY A 122 13.33 6.55 -7.53
CA GLY A 122 13.85 7.60 -6.63
C GLY A 122 14.38 7.11 -5.28
N TRP A 123 14.49 5.79 -5.08
CA TRP A 123 15.04 5.22 -3.85
C TRP A 123 16.54 4.96 -3.96
N ALA A 124 17.25 5.15 -2.86
CA ALA A 124 18.57 4.56 -2.69
C ALA A 124 18.42 3.10 -2.24
N THR A 125 19.07 2.16 -2.95
CA THR A 125 18.98 0.71 -2.70
C THR A 125 19.26 0.31 -1.26
N ARG A 126 20.36 0.83 -0.68
CA ARG A 126 20.72 0.58 0.73
C ARG A 126 19.61 1.00 1.68
N THR A 127 19.01 2.17 1.43
CA THR A 127 17.92 2.69 2.25
C THR A 127 16.68 1.84 2.08
N PHE A 128 16.31 1.50 0.83
CA PHE A 128 15.15 0.67 0.53
C PHE A 128 15.19 -0.67 1.29
N VAL A 129 16.31 -1.40 1.18
CA VAL A 129 16.52 -2.68 1.87
C VAL A 129 16.44 -2.52 3.39
N ALA A 130 17.09 -1.49 3.94
CA ALA A 130 17.01 -1.21 5.37
C ALA A 130 15.56 -0.93 5.83
N LYS A 131 14.74 -0.26 5.01
CA LYS A 131 13.31 -0.07 5.30
C LYS A 131 12.52 -1.37 5.21
N SER A 132 12.76 -2.22 4.20
CA SER A 132 12.12 -3.53 4.08
C SER A 132 12.33 -4.38 5.34
N ILE A 133 13.57 -4.42 5.85
CA ILE A 133 13.92 -5.15 7.06
C ILE A 133 13.22 -4.55 8.29
N ALA A 134 13.31 -3.24 8.49
CA ALA A 134 12.72 -2.59 9.66
C ALA A 134 11.19 -2.70 9.69
N TYR A 135 10.52 -2.62 8.54
CA TYR A 135 9.07 -2.80 8.47
C TYR A 135 8.67 -4.25 8.76
N SER A 136 9.46 -5.21 8.28
CA SER A 136 9.25 -6.63 8.62
C SER A 136 9.47 -6.90 10.11
N GLU A 137 10.48 -6.28 10.72
CA GLU A 137 10.73 -6.39 12.16
C GLU A 137 9.62 -5.71 12.96
N ALA A 138 9.15 -4.52 12.56
CA ALA A 138 8.03 -3.85 13.21
C ALA A 138 6.73 -4.67 13.11
N GLN A 139 6.50 -5.32 11.96
CA GLN A 139 5.40 -6.26 11.76
C GLN A 139 5.50 -7.50 12.66
N LEU A 140 6.71 -7.96 12.96
CA LEU A 140 6.92 -9.04 13.92
C LEU A 140 6.66 -8.54 15.34
N LEU A 141 7.25 -7.41 15.74
CA LEU A 141 7.10 -6.85 17.09
C LEU A 141 5.66 -6.43 17.42
N SER A 142 4.82 -6.15 16.42
CA SER A 142 3.40 -5.88 16.63
C SER A 142 2.61 -7.10 17.13
N THR A 143 3.18 -8.31 17.01
CA THR A 143 2.59 -9.55 17.54
C THR A 143 3.05 -9.89 18.96
N TYR A 144 4.07 -9.19 19.46
CA TYR A 144 4.62 -9.41 20.79
C TYR A 144 3.79 -8.66 21.83
N THR A 145 3.87 -9.09 23.09
CA THR A 145 3.22 -8.42 24.22
C THR A 145 4.23 -7.66 25.06
N TRP A 146 3.81 -6.58 25.70
CA TRP A 146 4.63 -5.88 26.68
C TRP A 146 4.96 -6.77 27.88
N ASN A 147 6.20 -6.72 28.35
CA ASN A 147 6.62 -7.45 29.55
C ASN A 147 6.23 -6.70 30.82
N GLY A 148 5.16 -7.14 31.48
CA GLY A 148 4.70 -6.60 32.75
C GLY A 148 3.61 -5.53 32.60
N LEU A 149 3.54 -4.62 33.57
CA LEU A 149 2.53 -3.55 33.58
C LEU A 149 2.95 -2.40 32.66
N ALA A 150 1.95 -1.68 32.15
CA ALA A 150 2.19 -0.45 31.40
C ALA A 150 2.95 0.56 32.28
N PRO A 151 4.13 1.04 31.84
CA PRO A 151 4.94 1.97 32.61
C PRO A 151 4.26 3.34 32.72
N LEU A 152 4.30 3.90 33.93
CA LEU A 152 3.84 5.26 34.20
C LEU A 152 4.79 6.30 33.57
N PRO A 153 4.32 7.53 33.26
CA PRO A 153 5.13 8.57 32.62
C PRO A 153 6.44 8.92 33.35
N GLU A 154 6.49 8.72 34.67
CA GLU A 154 7.67 8.97 35.50
C GLU A 154 8.84 8.02 35.16
N ALA A 155 8.53 6.80 34.69
CA ALA A 155 9.50 5.84 34.18
C ALA A 155 9.83 6.14 32.71
N LYS A 156 10.31 7.36 32.44
CA LYS A 156 10.41 7.99 31.11
C LYS A 156 10.86 7.06 29.99
N GLU A 157 11.97 6.34 30.18
CA GLU A 157 12.50 5.46 29.12
C GLU A 157 11.55 4.29 28.81
N ALA A 158 11.12 3.55 29.83
CA ALA A 158 10.19 2.46 29.65
C ALA A 158 8.86 2.95 29.06
N HIS A 159 8.39 4.12 29.51
CA HIS A 159 7.21 4.78 28.97
C HIS A 159 7.36 5.14 27.48
N ASP A 160 8.47 5.76 27.08
CA ASP A 160 8.73 6.11 25.68
C ASP A 160 8.75 4.86 24.77
N PHE A 161 9.37 3.76 25.23
CA PHE A 161 9.36 2.49 24.51
C PHE A 161 7.98 1.82 24.47
N TYR A 162 7.22 1.89 25.56
CA TYR A 162 5.85 1.41 25.61
C TYR A 162 4.97 2.15 24.60
N MET A 163 5.03 3.49 24.57
CA MET A 163 4.27 4.30 23.63
C MET A 163 4.68 4.03 22.17
N LEU A 164 5.98 3.84 21.91
CA LEU A 164 6.46 3.41 20.60
C LEU A 164 5.88 2.04 20.20
N TRP A 165 5.86 1.07 21.11
CA TRP A 165 5.28 -0.25 20.85
C TRP A 165 3.77 -0.18 20.57
N VAL A 166 3.01 0.58 21.37
CA VAL A 166 1.58 0.82 21.13
C VAL A 166 1.37 1.41 19.73
N GLY A 167 2.20 2.37 19.32
CA GLY A 167 2.21 2.88 17.95
C GLY A 167 2.49 1.79 16.92
N ILE A 168 3.51 0.94 17.13
CA ILE A 168 3.85 -0.16 16.22
C ILE A 168 2.67 -1.13 16.09
N VAL A 169 1.99 -1.48 17.19
CA VAL A 169 0.78 -2.31 17.16
C VAL A 169 -0.32 -1.62 16.37
N ALA A 170 -0.56 -0.33 16.59
CA ALA A 170 -1.58 0.43 15.85
C ALA A 170 -1.27 0.53 14.34
N MET A 171 0.01 0.66 13.98
CA MET A 171 0.45 0.80 12.59
C MET A 171 0.54 -0.54 11.87
N PHE A 172 1.23 -1.53 12.45
CA PHE A 172 1.61 -2.79 11.82
C PHE A 172 0.83 -3.99 12.37
N GLY A 173 -0.04 -3.84 13.37
CA GLY A 173 -0.87 -4.94 13.87
C GLY A 173 -1.88 -5.46 12.83
N VAL A 174 -2.60 -6.52 13.18
CA VAL A 174 -3.71 -7.01 12.36
C VAL A 174 -4.75 -5.90 12.22
N GLY A 175 -5.10 -5.55 10.97
CA GLY A 175 -5.98 -4.41 10.69
C GLY A 175 -5.36 -3.03 10.94
N GLY A 176 -4.06 -2.93 11.24
CA GLY A 176 -3.36 -1.67 11.50
C GLY A 176 -3.26 -0.75 10.28
N TYR A 177 -2.95 0.52 10.54
CA TYR A 177 -2.97 1.60 9.54
C TYR A 177 -2.05 1.38 8.33
N ALA A 178 -0.95 0.64 8.48
CA ALA A 178 -0.07 0.31 7.35
C ALA A 178 -0.82 -0.45 6.24
N ASN A 179 -1.83 -1.24 6.60
CA ASN A 179 -2.67 -2.03 5.68
C ASN A 179 -3.91 -1.29 5.19
N GLN A 180 -4.16 -0.07 5.67
CA GLN A 180 -5.34 0.70 5.33
C GLN A 180 -5.04 1.73 4.23
N SER A 181 -6.08 2.11 3.48
CA SER A 181 -6.01 3.11 2.41
C SER A 181 -5.93 4.55 2.93
N HIS A 182 -6.19 4.78 4.22
CA HIS A 182 -6.18 6.11 4.82
C HIS A 182 -5.11 6.24 5.90
N ARG A 183 -4.56 7.44 5.98
CA ARG A 183 -3.51 7.82 6.91
C ARG A 183 -4.07 8.01 8.33
N PRO A 184 -3.35 7.61 9.39
CA PRO A 184 -3.75 7.92 10.76
C PRO A 184 -3.69 9.43 11.02
N ARG A 185 -4.67 9.94 11.76
CA ARG A 185 -4.82 11.35 12.11
C ARG A 185 -4.24 11.66 13.49
N SER A 186 -3.54 12.77 13.59
CA SER A 186 -2.97 13.28 14.86
C SER A 186 -3.89 14.27 15.58
N HIS A 187 -5.16 14.39 15.19
CA HIS A 187 -6.09 15.39 15.73
C HIS A 187 -6.64 14.97 17.10
N VAL A 188 -7.07 15.94 17.92
CA VAL A 188 -7.62 15.71 19.28
C VAL A 188 -8.86 14.81 19.28
N PHE A 189 -9.64 14.82 18.20
CA PHE A 189 -10.83 13.96 18.02
C PHE A 189 -10.52 12.56 17.50
N ALA A 190 -9.28 12.27 17.10
CA ALA A 190 -8.87 10.92 16.72
C ALA A 190 -8.80 10.02 17.96
N SER A 191 -9.02 8.72 17.80
CA SER A 191 -8.83 7.77 18.90
C SER A 191 -7.38 7.80 19.41
N GLU A 192 -7.15 7.39 20.65
CA GLU A 192 -5.78 7.32 21.19
C GLU A 192 -4.88 6.43 20.33
N ILE A 193 -5.38 5.27 19.89
CA ILE A 193 -4.69 4.34 18.99
C ILE A 193 -4.30 5.02 17.67
N GLU A 194 -5.22 5.79 17.08
CA GLU A 194 -4.96 6.52 15.84
C GLU A 194 -3.90 7.61 16.03
N ARG A 195 -3.95 8.34 17.15
CA ARG A 195 -2.93 9.35 17.48
C ARG A 195 -1.56 8.73 17.69
N GLN A 196 -1.49 7.57 18.34
CA GLN A 196 -0.25 6.83 18.52
C GLN A 196 0.30 6.29 17.20
N ALA A 197 -0.54 5.80 16.29
CA ALA A 197 -0.09 5.47 14.93
C ALA A 197 0.44 6.72 14.19
N ALA A 198 -0.21 7.88 14.35
CA ALA A 198 0.16 9.11 13.70
C ALA A 198 1.44 9.78 14.25
N SER A 199 1.84 9.43 15.49
CA SER A 199 3.01 10.02 16.17
C SER A 199 4.33 9.33 15.82
N ILE A 200 4.30 8.12 15.26
CA ILE A 200 5.52 7.40 14.92
C ILE A 200 6.23 8.08 13.76
N HIS A 201 7.46 8.50 14.03
CA HIS A 201 8.37 8.96 13.01
C HIS A 201 9.28 7.83 12.51
N GLN A 202 9.62 7.88 11.22
CA GLN A 202 10.55 6.92 10.61
C GLN A 202 11.82 6.74 11.44
N ASN A 203 12.51 7.84 11.76
CA ASN A 203 13.79 7.80 12.49
C ASN A 203 13.66 7.21 13.89
N GLN A 204 12.51 7.42 14.55
CA GLN A 204 12.24 6.84 15.85
C GLN A 204 12.09 5.32 15.74
N LEU A 205 11.43 4.81 14.69
CA LEU A 205 11.32 3.37 14.44
C LEU A 205 12.72 2.73 14.30
N TYR A 206 13.51 3.14 13.30
CA TYR A 206 14.81 2.47 13.01
C TYR A 206 15.77 2.44 14.18
N LYS A 207 15.87 3.55 14.93
CA LYS A 207 16.85 3.66 16.01
C LYS A 207 16.50 2.81 17.22
N ASN A 208 15.23 2.46 17.39
CA ASN A 208 14.71 1.93 18.64
C ASN A 208 14.22 0.48 18.55
N LEU A 209 14.03 -0.12 17.36
CA LEU A 209 13.53 -1.49 17.21
C LEU A 209 14.32 -2.53 18.03
N THR A 210 15.65 -2.51 17.93
CA THR A 210 16.51 -3.46 18.66
C THR A 210 16.36 -3.34 20.17
N LYS A 211 16.31 -2.11 20.69
CA LYS A 211 16.17 -1.86 22.13
C LYS A 211 14.75 -2.13 22.61
N LEU A 212 13.75 -1.82 21.79
CA LEU A 212 12.35 -2.11 22.10
C LEU A 212 12.14 -3.61 22.37
N ARG A 213 12.79 -4.47 21.59
CA ARG A 213 12.67 -5.93 21.72
C ARG A 213 13.00 -6.45 23.12
N SER A 214 13.88 -5.79 23.90
CA SER A 214 14.19 -6.23 25.27
C SER A 214 13.05 -6.01 26.27
N PHE A 215 12.04 -5.22 25.91
CA PHE A 215 10.85 -4.96 26.72
C PHE A 215 9.66 -5.87 26.36
N LEU A 216 9.81 -6.74 25.36
CA LEU A 216 8.71 -7.49 24.76
C LEU A 216 8.86 -8.99 24.97
N VAL A 217 7.72 -9.68 25.11
CA VAL A 217 7.61 -11.14 25.20
C VAL A 217 6.98 -11.66 23.91
N PRO A 218 7.54 -12.71 23.28
CA PRO A 218 6.95 -13.34 22.10
C PRO A 218 5.54 -13.90 22.40
N PRO A 219 4.64 -13.97 21.40
CA PRO A 219 3.38 -14.68 21.56
C PRO A 219 3.62 -16.16 21.90
N SER A 220 2.76 -16.71 22.77
CA SER A 220 2.80 -18.13 23.18
C SER A 220 2.22 -19.05 22.12
#